data_AF-G4Z2P8-F1
#
_entry.id   AF-G4Z2P8-F1
#
_cell.length_a   1.000
_cell.length_b   1.000
_cell.length_c   1.000
_cell.angle_alpha   90.00
_cell.angle_beta   90.00
_cell.angle_gamma   90.00
#
_symmetry.space_group_name_H-M   'P 1'
#
loop_
_entity.id
_entity.type
_entity.pdbx_description
1 polymer ?
#
loop_
_entity_poly.entity_id
_entity_poly.type
_entity_poly.pdbx_seq_one_letter_code
_entity_poly.pdbx_strand_id
1 'polypeptide(L)'
;AMDHELKPWELYSLQGAEEPESLDTMKPYFTRYGAAKNKGISHAYTHDALQRSWCAFIRRWNVSRREGCPFASWLKAREKRRGEHSMTALRERICSMAEREWRFCYVHLVEGCENC
;
A
#
# COMPACT_ATOMS: atom_id res chain seq x y z
N ALA A 1 -10.92 29.56 -1.14
CA ALA A 1 -11.24 28.69 -2.29
C ALA A 1 -10.80 27.26 -1.95
N MET A 2 -11.67 26.25 -2.15
CA MET A 2 -11.44 24.85 -1.70
C MET A 2 -10.09 24.24 -2.14
N ASP A 3 -9.48 24.75 -3.21
CA ASP A 3 -8.18 24.28 -3.69
C ASP A 3 -7.03 24.55 -2.71
N HIS A 4 -7.04 25.68 -2.00
CA HIS A 4 -6.01 26.01 -1.01
C HIS A 4 -6.11 25.11 0.24
N GLU A 5 -7.31 24.62 0.56
CA GLU A 5 -7.50 23.65 1.65
C GLU A 5 -6.97 22.27 1.29
N LEU A 6 -7.00 21.89 0.00
CA LEU A 6 -6.56 20.59 -0.47
C LEU A 6 -5.04 20.51 -0.68
N LYS A 7 -4.43 21.57 -1.22
CA LYS A 7 -2.99 21.70 -1.48
C LYS A 7 -2.35 22.91 -0.76
N PRO A 8 -2.34 22.93 0.58
CA PRO A 8 -1.74 24.03 1.35
C PRO A 8 -0.21 24.06 1.27
N TRP A 9 0.42 23.01 0.73
CA TRP A 9 1.88 22.92 0.60
C TRP A 9 2.27 22.53 -0.83
N GLU A 10 3.44 23.02 -1.25
CA GLU A 10 4.06 22.60 -2.50
C GLU A 10 4.49 21.14 -2.47
N LEU A 11 4.54 20.53 -3.66
CA LEU A 11 5.02 19.16 -3.81
C LEU A 11 6.47 19.07 -3.27
N TYR A 12 6.71 18.09 -2.40
CA TYR A 12 8.00 17.88 -1.71
C TYR A 12 8.40 18.93 -0.69
N SER A 13 7.55 19.93 -0.42
CA SER A 13 7.75 20.82 0.72
C SER A 13 7.47 20.08 2.03
N LEU A 14 8.36 20.27 3.02
CA LEU A 14 8.21 19.73 4.38
C LEU A 14 7.65 20.77 5.36
N GLN A 15 7.31 21.98 4.90
CA GLN A 15 6.82 23.07 5.78
C GLN A 15 5.57 22.69 6.59
N GLY A 16 4.76 21.76 6.09
CA GLY A 16 3.56 21.27 6.77
C GLY A 16 3.77 20.08 7.70
N ALA A 17 4.96 19.46 7.69
CA ALA A 17 5.21 18.24 8.45
C ALA A 17 5.67 18.56 9.87
N GLU A 18 5.07 17.88 10.84
CA GLU A 18 5.50 17.90 12.24
C GLU A 18 6.70 16.95 12.41
N GLU A 19 7.84 17.48 12.86
CA GLU A 19 9.11 16.75 13.02
C GLU A 19 9.43 15.84 11.82
N PRO A 20 9.58 16.43 10.61
CA PRO A 20 9.84 15.65 9.42
C PRO A 20 11.19 14.95 9.51
N GLU A 21 11.26 13.76 8.92
CA GLU A 21 12.56 13.22 8.51
C GLU A 21 13.10 13.99 7.30
N SER A 22 14.33 13.66 6.87
CA SER A 22 14.88 14.24 5.65
C SER A 22 13.96 13.97 4.46
N LEU A 23 13.99 14.86 3.47
CA LEU A 23 13.18 14.69 2.26
C LEU A 23 13.49 13.36 1.55
N ASP A 24 14.74 12.91 1.60
CA ASP A 24 15.19 11.64 1.04
C ASP A 24 14.58 10.43 1.74
N THR A 25 14.26 10.53 3.03
CA THR A 25 13.51 9.48 3.74
C THR A 25 11.99 9.60 3.53
N MET A 26 11.47 10.83 3.43
CA MET A 26 10.05 11.09 3.27
C MET A 26 9.51 10.64 1.91
N LYS A 27 10.30 10.77 0.83
CA LYS A 27 9.91 10.36 -0.54
C LYS A 27 9.61 8.86 -0.65
N PRO A 28 10.47 7.93 -0.18
CA PRO A 28 10.16 6.51 -0.12
C PRO A 28 8.87 6.19 0.65
N TYR A 29 8.63 6.85 1.78
CA TYR A 29 7.38 6.70 2.53
C TYR A 29 6.17 7.17 1.72
N PHE A 30 6.29 8.26 0.99
CA PHE A 30 5.24 8.77 0.11
C PHE A 30 4.91 7.79 -1.03
N THR A 31 5.92 7.23 -1.70
CA THR A 31 5.72 6.23 -2.75
C THR A 31 4.96 5.01 -2.23
N ARG A 32 5.37 4.49 -1.06
CA ARG A 32 4.71 3.35 -0.41
C ARG A 32 3.30 3.68 0.06
N TYR A 33 3.11 4.87 0.62
CA TYR A 33 1.79 5.39 1.00
C TYR A 33 0.84 5.47 -0.19
N GLY A 34 1.32 5.92 -1.35
CA GLY A 34 0.58 5.91 -2.61
C GLY A 34 0.15 4.51 -3.01
N ALA A 35 1.07 3.54 -3.01
CA ALA A 35 0.78 2.14 -3.33
C ALA A 35 -0.20 1.47 -2.34
N ALA A 36 -0.24 1.94 -1.08
CA ALA A 36 -1.15 1.45 -0.04
C ALA A 36 -2.58 2.05 -0.14
N LYS A 37 -2.86 2.95 -1.08
CA LYS A 37 -4.20 3.52 -1.31
C LYS A 37 -4.99 2.65 -2.30
N ASN A 38 -6.20 2.23 -1.91
CA ASN A 38 -7.09 1.31 -2.62
C ASN A 38 -7.61 1.76 -4.00
N LYS A 39 -7.22 2.94 -4.50
CA LYS A 39 -7.70 3.38 -5.82
C LYS A 39 -6.77 2.79 -6.87
N GLY A 40 -7.32 2.01 -7.80
CA GLY A 40 -6.67 1.75 -9.08
C GLY A 40 -6.45 3.10 -9.75
N ILE A 41 -5.24 3.64 -9.62
CA ILE A 41 -4.92 4.97 -10.13
C ILE A 41 -4.30 4.75 -11.50
N SER A 42 -5.12 5.04 -12.51
CA SER A 42 -4.68 5.45 -13.83
C SER A 42 -3.51 6.43 -13.70
N HIS A 43 -2.40 6.12 -14.36
CA HIS A 43 -1.08 6.75 -14.30
C HIS A 43 -1.01 8.21 -14.81
N ALA A 44 -2.11 8.96 -14.81
CA ALA A 44 -2.10 10.38 -15.14
C ALA A 44 -1.59 11.18 -13.92
N TYR A 45 -0.26 11.16 -13.73
CA TYR A 45 0.45 12.02 -12.78
C TYR A 45 0.43 13.48 -13.27
N THR A 46 -0.73 14.14 -13.21
CA THR A 46 -0.71 15.61 -13.27
C THR A 46 0.00 16.12 -12.03
N HIS A 47 0.77 17.21 -12.18
CA HIS A 47 1.46 17.85 -11.05
C HIS A 47 0.50 18.13 -9.89
N ASP A 48 -0.72 18.58 -10.21
CA ASP A 48 -1.77 18.86 -9.22
C ASP A 48 -2.22 17.61 -8.45
N ALA A 49 -2.43 16.48 -9.12
CA ALA A 49 -2.79 15.22 -8.45
C ALA A 49 -1.67 14.73 -7.51
N LEU A 50 -0.41 14.90 -7.94
CA LEU A 50 0.76 14.53 -7.17
C LEU A 50 0.91 15.42 -5.92
N GLN A 51 0.75 16.74 -6.08
CA GLN A 51 0.77 17.71 -4.98
C GLN A 51 -0.35 17.46 -3.96
N ARG A 52 -1.59 17.18 -4.42
CA ARG A 52 -2.70 16.78 -3.54
C ARG A 52 -2.38 15.51 -2.76
N SER A 53 -1.78 14.52 -3.42
CA SER A 53 -1.37 13.28 -2.76
C SER A 53 -0.28 13.53 -1.71
N TRP A 54 0.70 14.38 -2.02
CA TRP A 54 1.73 14.81 -1.07
C TRP A 54 1.13 15.50 0.15
N CYS A 55 0.21 16.45 -0.04
CA CYS A 55 -0.46 17.11 1.07
C CYS A 55 -1.29 16.13 1.92
N ALA A 56 -1.94 15.13 1.31
CA ALA A 56 -2.64 14.09 2.04
C ALA A 56 -1.67 13.19 2.85
N PHE A 57 -0.48 12.93 2.30
CA PHE A 57 0.58 12.20 3.00
C PHE A 57 1.08 12.99 4.22
N ILE A 58 1.38 14.28 4.07
CA ILE A 58 1.82 15.16 5.18
C ILE A 58 0.77 15.22 6.29
N ARG A 59 -0.52 15.36 5.95
CA ARG A 59 -1.60 15.30 6.97
C ARG A 59 -1.61 13.98 7.73
N ARG A 60 -1.44 12.85 7.03
CA ARG A 60 -1.39 11.53 7.68
C ARG A 60 -0.15 11.35 8.54
N TRP A 61 1.00 11.87 8.10
CA TRP A 61 2.23 11.90 8.90
C TRP A 61 2.01 12.60 10.23
N ASN A 62 1.45 13.81 10.21
CA ASN A 62 1.18 14.58 11.43
C ASN A 62 0.17 13.87 12.35
N VAL A 63 -0.87 13.24 11.78
CA VAL A 63 -1.81 12.44 12.58
C VAL A 63 -1.09 11.31 13.29
N SER A 64 -0.24 10.55 12.60
CA SER A 64 0.54 9.48 13.22
C SER A 64 1.44 9.98 14.36
N ARG A 65 2.09 11.14 14.17
CA ARG A 65 2.89 11.80 15.21
C ARG A 65 2.06 12.18 16.44
N ARG A 66 0.92 12.83 16.25
CA ARG A 66 0.03 13.23 17.35
C ARG A 66 -0.61 12.04 18.07
N GLU A 67 -0.86 10.95 17.35
CA GLU A 67 -1.31 9.67 17.93
C GLU A 67 -0.17 8.93 18.67
N GLY A 68 1.06 9.43 18.65
CA GLY A 68 2.22 8.77 19.24
C GLY A 68 2.62 7.47 18.53
N CYS A 69 2.09 7.20 17.34
CA CYS A 69 2.36 5.99 16.58
C CYS A 69 3.37 6.28 15.46
N PRO A 70 4.49 5.53 15.36
CA PRO A 70 5.42 5.72 14.26
C PRO A 70 4.72 5.52 12.92
N PHE A 71 4.86 6.48 12.01
CA PHE A 71 4.25 6.42 10.67
C PHE A 71 4.63 5.13 9.94
N ALA A 72 5.87 4.69 10.07
CA ALA A 72 6.38 3.44 9.50
C ALA A 72 5.60 2.21 9.99
N SER A 73 5.27 2.14 11.28
CA SER A 73 4.49 1.05 11.87
C SER A 73 3.06 1.05 11.36
N TRP A 74 2.43 2.23 11.30
CA TRP A 74 1.10 2.39 10.72
C TRP A 74 1.06 1.96 9.23
N LEU A 75 2.06 2.38 8.46
CA LEU A 75 2.15 2.08 7.03
C LEU A 75 2.34 0.57 6.80
N LYS A 76 3.25 -0.08 7.54
CA LYS A 76 3.44 -1.54 7.48
C LYS A 76 2.14 -2.29 7.80
N ALA A 77 1.40 -1.88 8.83
CA ALA A 77 0.13 -2.50 9.18
C ALA A 77 -0.90 -2.35 8.05
N ARG A 78 -0.92 -1.20 7.37
CA ARG A 78 -1.80 -0.95 6.23
C ARG A 78 -1.40 -1.76 5.00
N GLU A 79 -0.11 -1.84 4.68
CA GLU A 79 0.43 -2.67 3.60
C GLU A 79 0.11 -4.14 3.84
N LYS A 80 0.28 -4.64 5.08
CA LYS A 80 -0.08 -6.01 5.46
C LYS A 80 -1.57 -6.29 5.24
N ARG A 81 -2.45 -5.42 5.74
CA ARG A 81 -3.91 -5.56 5.50
C ARG A 81 -4.24 -5.55 4.01
N ARG A 82 -3.56 -4.74 3.20
CA ARG A 82 -3.72 -4.77 1.74
C ARG A 82 -3.26 -6.09 1.14
N GLY A 83 -2.12 -6.63 1.58
CA GLY A 83 -1.63 -7.95 1.16
C GLY A 83 -2.64 -9.06 1.48
N GLU A 84 -3.16 -9.08 2.71
CA GLU A 84 -4.15 -10.09 3.16
C GLU A 84 -5.45 -10.07 2.33
N HIS A 85 -5.88 -8.89 1.87
CA HIS A 85 -7.12 -8.71 1.09
C HIS A 85 -6.85 -8.54 -0.42
N SER A 86 -5.62 -8.81 -0.88
CA SER A 86 -5.28 -8.74 -2.31
C SER A 86 -5.76 -10.01 -3.01
N MET A 87 -6.53 -9.88 -4.08
CA MET A 87 -6.94 -11.02 -4.92
C MET A 87 -5.74 -11.82 -5.45
N THR A 88 -4.62 -11.15 -5.75
CA THR A 88 -3.39 -11.81 -6.16
C THR A 88 -2.78 -12.62 -5.03
N ALA A 89 -2.69 -12.06 -3.82
CA ALA A 89 -2.16 -12.77 -2.66
C ALA A 89 -3.07 -13.93 -2.24
N LEU A 90 -4.40 -13.76 -2.35
CA LEU A 90 -5.36 -14.84 -2.16
C LEU A 90 -5.16 -15.95 -3.19
N ARG A 91 -4.99 -15.61 -4.47
CA ARG A 91 -4.68 -16.56 -5.54
C ARG A 91 -3.38 -17.31 -5.24
N GLU A 92 -2.30 -16.62 -4.90
CA GLU A 92 -1.02 -17.23 -4.54
C GLU A 92 -1.18 -18.18 -3.35
N ARG A 93 -1.90 -17.77 -2.31
CA ARG A 93 -2.17 -18.63 -1.15
C ARG A 93 -2.98 -19.86 -1.50
N ILE A 94 -4.04 -19.71 -2.31
CA ILE A 94 -4.84 -20.83 -2.81
C ILE A 94 -3.98 -21.76 -3.67
N CYS A 95 -3.15 -21.23 -4.57
CA CYS A 95 -2.22 -22.01 -5.38
C CYS A 95 -1.21 -22.76 -4.51
N SER A 96 -0.59 -22.13 -3.51
CA SER A 96 0.33 -22.81 -2.60
C SER A 96 -0.36 -23.84 -1.70
N MET A 97 -1.62 -23.61 -1.30
CA MET A 97 -2.43 -24.61 -0.58
C MET A 97 -2.76 -25.79 -1.49
N ALA A 98 -3.19 -25.51 -2.72
CA ALA A 98 -3.41 -26.52 -3.73
C ALA A 98 -2.13 -27.30 -4.02
N GLU A 99 -0.97 -26.68 -4.23
CA GLU A 99 0.31 -27.38 -4.42
C GLU A 99 0.71 -28.26 -3.22
N ARG A 100 0.38 -27.86 -1.99
CA ARG A 100 0.65 -28.65 -0.78
C ARG A 100 -0.30 -29.84 -0.63
N GLU A 101 -1.56 -29.68 -1.02
CA GLU A 101 -2.59 -30.72 -0.93
C GLU A 101 -2.64 -31.63 -2.18
N TRP A 102 -2.25 -31.12 -3.35
CA TRP A 102 -2.22 -31.82 -4.64
C TRP A 102 -0.90 -32.56 -4.87
N ARG A 103 -0.54 -33.41 -3.91
CA ARG A 103 0.28 -34.61 -4.21
C ARG A 103 -0.48 -35.67 -5.00
N PHE A 104 -1.72 -35.41 -5.39
CA PHE A 104 -2.47 -36.24 -6.32
C PHE A 104 -2.55 -35.51 -7.65
N CYS A 105 -1.91 -36.05 -8.69
CA CYS A 105 -1.97 -35.49 -10.03
C CYS A 105 -3.43 -35.47 -10.52
N TYR A 106 -3.76 -34.59 -11.47
CA TYR A 106 -5.11 -34.50 -12.07
C TYR A 106 -5.65 -35.88 -12.53
N VAL A 107 -4.77 -36.77 -12.99
CA VAL A 107 -5.09 -38.16 -13.35
C VAL A 107 -5.58 -38.98 -12.14
N HIS A 108 -5.08 -38.74 -10.93
CA HIS A 108 -5.51 -39.43 -9.72
C HIS A 108 -6.95 -39.08 -9.30
N LEU A 109 -7.36 -37.81 -9.51
CA LEU A 109 -8.73 -37.36 -9.20
C LEU A 109 -9.75 -37.83 -10.25
N VAL A 110 -9.32 -37.91 -11.52
CA VAL A 110 -10.20 -38.27 -12.65
C VAL A 110 -10.26 -39.79 -12.89
N GLU A 111 -9.15 -40.50 -12.70
CA GLU A 111 -9.01 -41.90 -13.09
C GLU A 111 -8.78 -42.87 -11.94
N GLY A 112 -8.46 -42.40 -10.71
CA GLY A 112 -8.27 -43.25 -9.54
C GLY A 112 -7.12 -44.26 -9.69
N CYS A 113 -5.87 -43.82 -9.54
CA CYS A 113 -4.72 -44.72 -9.65
C CYS A 113 -4.42 -45.40 -8.30
N GLU A 114 -4.29 -46.73 -8.30
CA GLU A 114 -4.11 -47.54 -7.08
C GLU A 114 -2.69 -47.50 -6.48
N ASN A 115 -1.69 -46.89 -7.12
CA ASN A 115 -0.34 -46.79 -6.55
C ASN A 115 0.32 -45.43 -6.87
N CYS A 116 0.46 -44.61 -5.83
CA CYS A 116 1.47 -43.54 -5.75
C CYS A 116 2.14 -43.60 -4.37
#